data_AF-A0A7L9AR23-F1
#
_entry.id   AF-A0A7L9AR23-F1
#
_cell.length_a   1.000
_cell.length_b   1.000
_cell.length_c   1.000
_cell.angle_alpha   90.00
_cell.angle_beta   90.00
_cell.angle_gamma   90.00
#
_symmetry.space_group_name_H-M   'P 1'
#
loop_
_entity.id
_entity.type
_entity.pdbx_description
1 polymer ?
#
loop_
_entity_poly.entity_id
_entity_poly.type
_entity_poly.pdbx_seq_one_letter_code
_entity_poly.pdbx_strand_id
1 'polypeptide(L)'
;ASNNEWARFLYYLGRIKAARLEYSDAHKHLVQALRKAPQTAAVGFRQTVQKLAIVVELLLGDIPERAIFRQAPLRKSLAPYFQLTQAVRLGNLQRFGEVLENFGPQFRSDHTFILILRLRQNVIRV
;
A
#
# COMPACT_ATOMS: atom_id res chain seq x y z
N ALA A 1 -21.76 16.89 -2.26
CA ALA A 1 -20.46 16.45 -1.72
C ALA A 1 -19.42 16.52 -2.85
N SER A 2 -18.32 17.25 -2.64
CA SER A 2 -17.25 17.38 -3.63
C SER A 2 -16.51 16.05 -3.79
N ASN A 3 -16.10 15.68 -5.00
CA ASN A 3 -15.34 14.44 -5.26
C ASN A 3 -14.12 14.27 -4.33
N ASN A 4 -13.54 15.38 -3.88
CA ASN A 4 -12.41 15.41 -2.94
C ASN A 4 -12.80 14.93 -1.53
N GLU A 5 -14.00 15.22 -1.05
CA GLU A 5 -14.51 14.75 0.24
C GLU A 5 -14.73 13.24 0.19
N TRP A 6 -15.32 12.77 -0.92
CA TRP A 6 -15.56 11.35 -1.14
C TRP A 6 -14.26 10.55 -1.22
N ALA A 7 -13.23 11.07 -1.90
CA ALA A 7 -11.92 10.42 -1.97
C ALA A 7 -11.29 10.24 -0.57
N ARG A 8 -11.37 11.27 0.29
CA ARG A 8 -10.87 11.20 1.68
C ARG A 8 -11.67 10.22 2.52
N PHE A 9 -13.00 10.27 2.42
CA PHE A 9 -13.89 9.35 3.12
C PHE A 9 -13.55 7.90 2.79
N LEU A 10 -13.44 7.56 1.49
CA LEU A 10 -13.07 6.22 1.04
C LEU A 10 -11.69 5.78 1.53
N TYR A 11 -10.70 6.69 1.57
CA TYR A 11 -9.38 6.39 2.12
C TYR A 11 -9.44 6.01 3.59
N TYR A 12 -10.14 6.79 4.42
CA TYR A 12 -10.27 6.49 5.85
C TYR A 12 -11.07 5.21 6.10
N LEU A 13 -12.13 4.97 5.32
CA LEU A 13 -12.90 3.73 5.39
C LEU A 13 -12.02 2.52 5.04
N GLY A 14 -11.23 2.60 3.96
CA GLY A 14 -10.27 1.58 3.59
C GLY A 14 -9.24 1.30 4.69
N ARG A 15 -8.73 2.33 5.37
CA ARG A 15 -7.82 2.19 6.53
C ARG A 15 -8.44 1.42 7.69
N ILE A 16 -9.67 1.78 8.07
CA ILE A 16 -10.39 1.14 9.17
C ILE A 16 -10.62 -0.34 8.85
N LYS A 17 -11.06 -0.62 7.62
CA LYS A 17 -11.28 -1.99 7.13
C LYS A 17 -9.98 -2.82 7.12
N ALA A 18 -8.88 -2.25 6.65
CA ALA A 18 -7.57 -2.93 6.68
C ALA A 18 -7.11 -3.25 8.11
N ALA A 19 -7.33 -2.33 9.06
CA ALA A 19 -6.99 -2.57 10.46
C ALA A 19 -7.78 -3.76 11.04
N ARG A 20 -9.06 -3.89 10.66
CA ARG A 20 -10.00 -4.95 11.05
C ARG A 20 -9.85 -6.27 10.27
N LEU A 21 -8.78 -6.44 9.49
CA LEU A 21 -8.51 -7.63 8.66
C LEU A 21 -9.51 -7.83 7.49
N GLU A 22 -10.33 -6.82 7.18
CA GLU A 22 -11.29 -6.85 6.07
C GLU A 22 -10.61 -6.39 4.76
N TYR A 23 -9.57 -7.11 4.33
CA TYR A 23 -8.66 -6.65 3.26
C TYR A 23 -9.34 -6.49 1.89
N SER A 24 -10.26 -7.39 1.53
CA SER A 24 -10.94 -7.33 0.23
C SER A 24 -11.77 -6.07 0.09
N ASP A 25 -12.50 -5.69 1.14
CA ASP A 25 -13.26 -4.46 1.15
C ASP A 25 -12.36 -3.23 1.31
N ALA A 26 -11.31 -3.31 2.12
CA ALA A 26 -10.32 -2.24 2.22
C ALA A 26 -9.75 -1.87 0.84
N HIS A 27 -9.37 -2.87 0.05
CA HIS A 27 -8.82 -2.67 -1.28
C HIS A 27 -9.83 -1.99 -2.22
N LYS A 28 -11.10 -2.44 -2.25
CA LYS A 28 -12.17 -1.83 -3.06
C LYS A 28 -12.31 -0.33 -2.77
N HIS A 29 -12.34 0.06 -1.48
CA HIS A 29 -12.45 1.46 -1.09
C HIS A 29 -11.22 2.28 -1.50
N LEU A 30 -10.01 1.73 -1.37
CA LEU A 30 -8.77 2.42 -1.74
C LEU A 30 -8.65 2.64 -3.26
N VAL A 31 -9.05 1.65 -4.07
CA VAL A 31 -9.11 1.79 -5.53
C VAL A 31 -10.11 2.87 -5.94
N GLN A 32 -11.29 2.91 -5.30
CA GLN A 32 -12.26 3.98 -5.54
C GLN A 32 -11.73 5.36 -5.11
N ALA A 33 -11.01 5.44 -3.98
CA ALA A 33 -10.38 6.67 -3.51
C ALA A 33 -9.37 7.21 -4.53
N LEU A 34 -8.53 6.34 -5.11
CA LEU A 34 -7.58 6.70 -6.16
C LEU A 34 -8.25 7.23 -7.43
N ARG A 35 -9.38 6.62 -7.85
CA ARG A 35 -10.14 7.07 -9.03
C ARG A 35 -10.82 8.43 -8.81
N LYS A 36 -11.23 8.73 -7.57
CA LYS A 36 -11.90 9.98 -7.20
C LYS A 36 -10.92 11.12 -6.90
N ALA A 37 -9.65 10.81 -6.68
CA ALA A 37 -8.62 11.82 -6.44
C ALA A 37 -8.29 12.60 -7.73
N PRO A 38 -8.00 13.92 -7.63
CA PRO A 38 -7.53 14.70 -8.79
C PRO A 38 -6.25 14.12 -9.37
N GLN A 39 -6.17 13.98 -10.69
CA GLN A 39 -5.03 13.33 -11.33
C GLN A 39 -3.73 14.14 -11.22
N THR A 40 -3.81 15.47 -11.35
CA THR A 40 -2.66 16.36 -11.51
C THR A 40 -2.30 17.17 -10.26
N ALA A 41 -3.28 17.51 -9.40
CA ALA A 41 -3.05 18.41 -8.26
C ALA A 41 -2.72 17.69 -6.92
N ALA A 42 -3.21 16.47 -6.71
CA ALA A 42 -3.20 15.83 -5.39
C ALA A 42 -2.17 14.68 -5.28
N VAL A 43 -0.92 14.93 -5.72
CA VAL A 43 0.12 13.89 -5.78
C VAL A 43 0.39 13.25 -4.42
N GLY A 44 0.48 14.05 -3.34
CA GLY A 44 0.73 13.53 -1.99
C GLY A 44 -0.40 12.61 -1.50
N PHE A 45 -1.66 12.99 -1.73
CA PHE A 45 -2.79 12.12 -1.39
C PHE A 45 -2.73 10.80 -2.17
N ARG A 46 -2.50 10.87 -3.49
CA ARG A 46 -2.39 9.66 -4.33
C ARG A 46 -1.25 8.76 -3.88
N GLN A 47 -0.08 9.31 -3.52
CA GLN A 47 1.02 8.54 -2.95
C GLN A 47 0.58 7.81 -1.68
N THR A 48 -0.05 8.51 -0.73
CA THR A 48 -0.51 7.93 0.53
C THR A 48 -1.53 6.81 0.32
N VAL A 49 -2.53 7.02 -0.55
CA VAL A 49 -3.53 5.98 -0.84
C VAL A 49 -2.88 4.79 -1.54
N GLN A 50 -1.97 5.03 -2.50
CA GLN A 50 -1.31 3.97 -3.26
C GLN A 50 -0.40 3.09 -2.38
N LYS A 51 0.35 3.69 -1.45
CA LYS A 51 1.18 2.96 -0.48
C LYS A 51 0.35 1.97 0.32
N LEU A 52 -0.79 2.43 0.83
CA LEU A 52 -1.69 1.58 1.59
C LEU A 52 -2.35 0.50 0.71
N ALA A 53 -2.77 0.86 -0.51
CA ALA A 53 -3.37 -0.08 -1.45
C ALA A 53 -2.42 -1.24 -1.77
N ILE A 54 -1.13 -0.94 -2.02
CA ILE A 54 -0.09 -1.97 -2.25
C ILE A 54 0.02 -2.92 -1.06
N VAL A 55 0.06 -2.41 0.17
CA VAL A 55 0.19 -3.26 1.36
C VAL A 55 -1.05 -4.14 1.55
N VAL A 56 -2.25 -3.61 1.30
CA VAL A 56 -3.50 -4.38 1.39
C VAL A 56 -3.57 -5.45 0.31
N GLU A 57 -3.15 -5.14 -0.92
CA GLU A 57 -3.08 -6.09 -2.04
C GLU A 57 -2.13 -7.25 -1.73
N LEU A 58 -0.94 -6.96 -1.20
CA LEU A 58 -0.01 -7.99 -0.73
C LEU A 58 -0.60 -8.84 0.42
N LEU A 59 -1.43 -8.25 1.29
CA LEU A 59 -2.10 -8.98 2.39
C LEU A 59 -3.20 -9.92 1.89
N LEU A 60 -3.78 -9.65 0.71
CA LEU A 60 -4.70 -10.55 0.02
C LEU A 60 -3.98 -11.72 -0.68
N GLY A 61 -2.66 -11.66 -0.79
CA GLY A 61 -1.85 -12.62 -1.55
C GLY A 61 -1.64 -12.23 -3.01
N ASP A 62 -2.18 -11.09 -3.44
CA ASP A 62 -2.03 -10.58 -4.79
C ASP A 62 -0.73 -9.77 -4.95
N ILE A 63 -0.18 -9.76 -6.18
CA ILE A 63 1.03 -9.01 -6.51
C ILE A 63 0.66 -7.76 -7.32
N PRO A 64 0.94 -6.54 -6.80
CA PRO A 64 0.63 -5.30 -7.50
C PRO A 64 1.25 -5.19 -8.89
N GLU A 65 0.52 -4.56 -9.82
CA GLU A 65 0.99 -4.32 -11.17
C GLU A 65 2.29 -3.50 -11.23
N ARG A 66 3.27 -3.98 -12.00
CA ARG A 66 4.58 -3.32 -12.14
C ARG A 66 4.50 -1.90 -12.71
N ALA A 67 3.45 -1.58 -13.46
CA ALA A 67 3.25 -0.26 -14.05
C ALA A 67 3.09 0.85 -13.00
N ILE A 68 2.49 0.54 -11.84
CA ILE A 68 2.24 1.49 -10.76
C ILE A 68 3.55 2.11 -10.24
N PHE A 69 4.60 1.29 -10.08
CA PHE A 69 5.91 1.72 -9.59
C PHE A 69 6.71 2.58 -10.58
N ARG A 70 6.30 2.60 -11.85
CA ARG A 70 6.98 3.36 -12.92
C ARG A 70 6.38 4.75 -13.15
N GLN A 71 5.22 5.05 -12.57
CA GLN A 71 4.58 6.36 -12.71
C GLN A 71 5.47 7.44 -12.11
N ALA A 72 5.84 8.45 -12.90
CA ALA A 72 6.77 9.52 -12.50
C ALA A 72 6.45 10.15 -11.13
N PRO A 73 5.20 10.53 -10.80
CA PRO A 73 4.90 11.13 -9.49
C PRO A 73 4.96 10.13 -8.33
N LEU A 74 4.96 8.82 -8.58
CA LEU A 74 4.90 7.79 -7.53
C LEU A 74 6.24 7.06 -7.34
N ARG A 75 7.08 7.01 -8.38
CA ARG A 75 8.30 6.18 -8.43
C ARG A 75 9.20 6.34 -7.22
N LYS A 76 9.55 7.58 -6.85
CA LYS A 76 10.44 7.83 -5.69
C LYS A 76 9.77 7.39 -4.38
N SER A 77 8.51 7.76 -4.22
CA SER A 77 7.75 7.48 -3.00
C SER A 77 7.42 5.99 -2.81
N LEU A 78 7.33 5.22 -3.90
CA LEU A 78 7.00 3.80 -3.87
C LEU A 78 8.23 2.90 -3.91
N ALA A 79 9.46 3.43 -3.97
CA ALA A 79 10.66 2.62 -4.03
C ALA A 79 10.78 1.61 -2.85
N PRO A 80 10.50 1.98 -1.59
CA PRO A 80 10.48 1.02 -0.48
C PRO A 80 9.42 -0.07 -0.64
N TYR A 81 8.23 0.31 -1.10
CA TYR A 81 7.10 -0.59 -1.34
C TYR A 81 7.37 -1.54 -2.51
N PHE A 82 8.13 -1.11 -3.51
CA PHE A 82 8.56 -1.97 -4.60
C PHE A 82 9.50 -3.06 -4.12
N GLN A 83 10.49 -2.73 -3.26
CA GLN A 83 11.39 -3.74 -2.68
C GLN A 83 10.63 -4.72 -1.80
N LEU A 84 9.66 -4.24 -1.02
CA LEU A 84 8.75 -5.07 -0.25
C LEU A 84 7.99 -6.05 -1.15
N THR A 85 7.37 -5.56 -2.23
CA THR A 85 6.67 -6.41 -3.22
C THR A 85 7.60 -7.46 -3.84
N GLN A 86 8.86 -7.11 -4.14
CA GLN A 86 9.83 -8.09 -4.65
C GLN A 86 10.17 -9.17 -3.61
N ALA A 87 10.35 -8.80 -2.33
CA ALA A 87 10.63 -9.76 -1.27
C ALA A 87 9.46 -10.74 -1.06
N VAL A 88 8.23 -10.23 -1.05
CA VAL A 88 7.01 -11.06 -0.92
C VAL A 88 6.82 -11.97 -2.13
N ARG A 89 6.95 -11.45 -3.36
CA ARG A 89 6.80 -12.25 -4.59
C ARG A 89 7.78 -13.42 -4.68
N LEU A 90 8.97 -13.26 -4.13
CA LEU A 90 10.03 -14.28 -4.15
C LEU A 90 9.99 -15.22 -2.94
N GLY A 91 9.08 -15.01 -1.97
CA GLY A 91 9.06 -15.78 -0.72
C GLY A 91 10.33 -15.60 0.14
N ASN A 92 11.11 -14.55 -0.10
CA ASN A 92 12.44 -14.41 0.50
C ASN A 92 12.36 -13.67 1.85
N LEU A 93 12.33 -14.43 2.94
CA LEU A 93 12.25 -13.90 4.31
C LEU A 93 13.47 -13.07 4.71
N GLN A 94 14.67 -13.40 4.24
CA GLN A 94 15.88 -12.64 4.53
C GLN A 94 15.77 -11.23 3.93
N ARG A 95 15.45 -11.16 2.64
CA ARG A 95 15.24 -9.90 1.92
C ARG A 95 14.09 -9.09 2.50
N PHE A 96 13.04 -9.76 2.97
CA PHE A 96 11.94 -9.10 3.67
C PHE A 96 12.41 -8.43 4.98
N GLY A 97 13.26 -9.13 5.75
CA GLY A 97 13.92 -8.59 6.94
C GLY A 97 14.78 -7.37 6.62
N GLU A 98 15.65 -7.47 5.63
CA GLU A 98 16.51 -6.35 5.17
C GLU A 98 15.68 -5.13 4.75
N VAL A 99 14.56 -5.34 4.05
CA VAL A 99 13.66 -4.23 3.66
C VAL A 99 13.04 -3.57 4.90
N LEU A 100 12.66 -4.34 5.92
CA LEU A 100 12.12 -3.80 7.16
C LEU A 100 13.16 -3.03 7.98
N GLU A 101 14.41 -3.48 7.98
CA GLU A 101 15.51 -2.78 8.64
C GLU A 101 15.84 -1.46 7.93
N ASN A 102 16.00 -1.51 6.61
CA ASN A 102 16.39 -0.35 5.81
C ASN A 102 15.29 0.72 5.69
N PHE A 103 14.02 0.31 5.61
CA PHE A 103 12.90 1.23 5.36
C PHE A 103 11.88 1.30 6.50
N GLY A 104 12.17 0.68 7.65
CA GLY A 104 11.31 0.69 8.84
C GLY A 104 10.82 2.09 9.26
N PRO A 105 11.70 3.12 9.35
CA PRO A 105 11.28 4.49 9.68
C PRO A 105 10.27 5.06 8.67
N GLN A 106 10.48 4.83 7.37
CA GLN A 106 9.58 5.30 6.32
C GLN A 106 8.20 4.65 6.43
N PHE A 107 8.15 3.33 6.63
CA PHE A 107 6.89 2.61 6.80
C PHE A 107 6.12 3.01 8.05
N ARG A 108 6.81 3.44 9.12
CA ARG A 108 6.19 3.98 10.33
C ARG A 108 5.60 5.36 10.08
N SER A 109 6.35 6.23 9.39
CA SER A 109 5.86 7.55 8.96
C SER A 109 4.65 7.45 8.04
N ASP A 110 4.59 6.41 7.20
CA ASP A 110 3.47 6.15 6.29
C ASP A 110 2.30 5.41 6.96
N HIS A 111 2.43 5.07 8.25
CA HIS A 111 1.45 4.30 9.03
C HIS A 111 1.10 2.92 8.44
N THR A 112 2.01 2.32 7.67
CA THR A 112 1.81 0.99 7.09
C THR A 112 2.60 -0.11 7.81
N PHE A 113 3.53 0.24 8.70
CA PHE A 113 4.45 -0.71 9.34
C PHE A 113 3.75 -1.90 10.01
N ILE A 114 2.69 -1.67 10.79
CA ILE A 114 1.94 -2.74 11.48
C ILE A 114 1.29 -3.71 10.48
N LEU A 115 0.74 -3.20 9.38
CA LEU A 115 0.17 -4.05 8.33
C LEU A 115 1.26 -4.85 7.62
N ILE A 116 2.42 -4.24 7.36
CA ILE A 116 3.56 -4.91 6.73
C ILE A 116 4.07 -6.05 7.63
N LEU A 117 4.13 -5.87 8.95
CA LEU A 117 4.54 -6.96 9.85
C LEU A 117 3.63 -8.20 9.74
N ARG A 118 2.35 -8.02 9.43
CA ARG A 118 1.41 -9.13 9.19
C ARG A 118 1.74 -9.91 7.91
N LEU A 119 2.37 -9.26 6.91
CA LEU A 119 2.83 -9.95 5.70
C LEU A 119 3.86 -11.04 6.02
N ARG A 120 4.64 -10.92 7.10
CA ARG A 120 5.61 -11.96 7.48
C ARG A 120 4.96 -13.32 7.66
N GLN A 121 3.74 -13.36 8.20
CA GLN A 121 2.98 -14.61 8.36
C GLN A 121 2.41 -15.10 7.02
N ASN A 122 2.06 -14.19 6.11
CA ASN A 122 1.60 -14.54 4.77
C ASN A 122 2.74 -15.05 3.88
N VAL A 123 3.94 -14.46 3.95
CA VAL A 123 5.14 -14.89 3.19
C VAL A 123 5.54 -16.34 3.52
N ILE A 124 5.23 -16.82 4.73
CA ILE A 124 5.50 -18.20 5.15
C ILE A 124 4.48 -19.20 4.55
N ARG A 125 3.28 -18.73 4.17
CA ARG A 125 2.19 -19.56 3.66
C ARG A 125 2.11 -19.63 2.14
N VAL A 126 2.77 -18.72 1.43
CA VAL A 126 2.84 -18.66 -0.05
C VAL A 126 3.93 -19.57 -0.57
#